data_AF-A0A920TZ72-F1
#
_entry.id   AF-A0A920TZ72-F1
#
_cell.length_a   1.000
_cell.length_b   1.000
_cell.length_c   1.000
_cell.angle_alpha   90.00
_cell.angle_beta   90.00
_cell.angle_gamma   90.00
#
_symmetry.space_group_name_H-M   'P 1'
#
loop_
_entity.id
_entity.type
_entity.pdbx_description
1 polymer ?
#
loop_
_entity_poly.entity_id
_entity_poly.type
_entity_poly.pdbx_seq_one_letter_code
_entity_poly.pdbx_strand_id
1 'polypeptide(L)' 'MGYLETVKASSNIPVCAGFGVRSKADVELLEPYVDGIIVGSALVEAIEQKITANDFLNTLRA' A
#
# COMPACT_ATOMS: atom_id res chain seq x y z
N MET A 1 -7.44 -3.32 13.71
CA MET A 1 -7.50 -2.28 12.67
C MET A 1 -7.99 -0.91 13.16
N GLY A 2 -8.27 -0.69 14.45
CA GLY A 2 -8.80 0.60 14.91
C GLY A 2 -7.85 1.81 14.84
N TYR A 3 -6.54 1.62 14.67
CA TYR A 3 -5.60 2.75 14.59
C TYR A 3 -5.81 3.59 13.31
N LEU A 4 -5.82 2.96 12.13
CA LEU A 4 -5.96 3.67 10.86
C LEU A 4 -7.34 4.32 10.73
N GLU A 5 -8.39 3.65 11.20
CA GLU A 5 -9.74 4.24 11.26
C GLU A 5 -9.77 5.50 12.13
N THR A 6 -9.12 5.47 13.30
CA THR A 6 -9.06 6.63 14.19
C THR A 6 -8.29 7.78 13.54
N VAL A 7 -7.16 7.49 12.88
CA VAL A 7 -6.37 8.50 12.17
C VAL A 7 -7.16 9.09 11.01
N LYS A 8 -7.82 8.26 10.20
CA LYS A 8 -8.67 8.70 9.09
C LYS A 8 -9.83 9.56 9.56
N ALA A 9 -10.50 9.17 10.64
CA ALA A 9 -11.60 9.93 11.23
C ALA A 9 -11.16 11.28 11.84
N SER A 10 -9.89 11.39 12.24
CA SER A 10 -9.32 12.61 12.86
C SER A 10 -8.56 13.49 11.87
N SER A 11 -8.46 13.09 10.60
CA SER A 11 -7.70 13.79 9.57
C SER A 11 -8.61 14.55 8.63
N ASN A 12 -8.25 15.81 8.35
CA ASN A 12 -8.92 16.64 7.33
C ASN A 12 -8.29 16.50 5.93
N ILE A 13 -7.29 15.62 5.79
CA ILE A 13 -6.59 15.34 4.53
C ILE A 13 -6.57 13.84 4.25
N PRO A 14 -6.38 13.41 2.99
CA PRO A 14 -6.26 12.00 2.65
C PRO A 14 -5.16 11.30 3.45
N VAL A 15 -5.47 10.12 4.00
CA VAL A 15 -4.55 9.32 4.80
C VAL A 15 -4.02 8.17 3.96
N CYS A 16 -2.70 8.07 3.83
CA CYS A 16 -2.05 6.97 3.10
C CYS A 16 -1.29 6.03 4.05
N ALA A 17 -1.30 4.73 3.78
CA ALA A 17 -0.53 3.72 4.51
C ALA A 17 0.72 3.28 3.73
N GLY A 18 1.85 3.15 4.44
CA GLY A 18 3.13 2.66 3.90
C GLY A 18 3.73 1.51 4.72
N PHE A 19 2.90 0.64 5.29
CA PHE A 19 3.31 -0.39 6.26
C PHE A 19 3.85 -1.67 5.60
N GLY A 20 4.83 -1.55 4.71
CA GLY A 20 5.47 -2.72 4.12
C GLY A 20 4.52 -3.58 3.29
N VAL A 21 3.72 -2.95 2.43
CA VAL A 21 2.81 -3.63 1.50
C VAL A 21 3.62 -4.38 0.45
N ARG A 22 3.41 -5.70 0.35
CA ARG A 22 4.21 -6.58 -0.53
C ARG A 22 3.35 -7.50 -1.39
N SER A 23 2.08 -7.61 -1.08
CA SER A 23 1.14 -8.49 -1.77
C SER A 23 -0.21 -7.80 -1.99
N LYS A 24 -0.99 -8.32 -2.95
CA LYS A 24 -2.38 -7.92 -3.16
C LYS A 24 -3.23 -8.08 -1.89
N ALA A 25 -2.99 -9.13 -1.10
CA ALA A 25 -3.70 -9.34 0.16
C ALA A 25 -3.42 -8.20 1.17
N ASP A 26 -2.20 -7.68 1.23
CA ASP A 26 -1.88 -6.52 2.08
C ASP A 26 -2.63 -5.26 1.61
N VAL A 27 -2.80 -5.12 0.29
CA VAL A 27 -3.57 -4.02 -0.31
C VAL A 27 -5.04 -4.13 0.07
N GLU A 28 -5.66 -5.27 -0.17
CA GLU A 28 -7.07 -5.54 0.16
C GLU A 28 -7.34 -5.40 1.67
N LEU A 29 -6.36 -5.75 2.50
CA LEU A 29 -6.45 -5.60 3.95
C LEU A 29 -6.47 -4.12 4.38
N LEU A 30 -5.75 -3.25 3.68
CA LEU A 30 -5.60 -1.83 4.03
C LEU A 30 -6.61 -0.93 3.32
N GLU A 31 -7.04 -1.28 2.11
CA GLU A 31 -7.93 -0.50 1.24
C GLU A 31 -9.16 0.08 1.97
N PRO A 32 -9.87 -0.64 2.86
CA PRO A 32 -11.03 -0.06 3.55
C PRO A 32 -10.67 1.08 4.51
N TYR A 33 -9.43 1.15 4.96
CA TYR A 33 -8.99 1.97 6.10
C TYR A 33 -8.17 3.19 5.71
N VAL A 34 -7.73 3.29 4.46
CA VAL A 34 -6.87 4.39 3.96
C VAL A 34 -7.39 4.91 2.63
N ASP A 35 -6.94 6.10 2.25
CA ASP A 35 -7.26 6.72 0.95
C ASP A 35 -6.19 6.41 -0.10
N GLY A 36 -5.04 5.89 0.33
CA GLY A 36 -3.96 5.49 -0.56
C GLY A 36 -2.96 4.54 0.10
N ILE A 37 -2.24 3.80 -0.73
CA ILE A 37 -1.22 2.85 -0.32
C ILE A 37 0.10 3.22 -0.98
N ILE A 38 1.16 3.26 -0.19
CA ILE A 38 2.52 3.62 -0.61
C ILE A 38 3.38 2.37 -0.56
N VAL A 39 4.00 2.04 -1.70
CA VAL A 39 4.88 0.87 -1.83
C VAL A 39 6.30 1.35 -2.14
N GLY A 40 7.21 1.11 -1.20
CA GLY A 40 8.61 1.55 -1.27
C GLY A 40 9.57 0.37 -1.44
N SER A 41 9.98 -0.23 -0.32
CA SER A 41 11.00 -1.30 -0.29
C SER A 41 10.68 -2.46 -1.23
N ALA A 42 9.44 -2.94 -1.23
CA ALA A 42 9.01 -4.03 -2.11
C ALA A 42 9.17 -3.73 -3.60
N LEU A 43 8.94 -2.47 -4.00
CA LEU A 43 9.12 -2.02 -5.38
C LEU A 43 10.62 -1.97 -5.75
N VAL A 44 11.47 -1.46 -4.85
CA VAL A 44 12.92 -1.42 -5.05
C VAL A 44 13.48 -2.84 -5.20
N GLU A 45 13.09 -3.75 -4.32
CA GLU A 45 13.50 -5.17 -4.38
C GLU A 45 13.04 -5.84 -5.69
N ALA A 46 11.82 -5.56 -6.16
CA ALA A 46 11.34 -6.08 -7.43
C ALA A 46 12.20 -5.60 -8.63
N ILE A 47 12.57 -4.32 -8.62
CA ILE A 47 13.46 -3.73 -9.63
C ILE A 47 14.85 -4.38 -9.58
N GLU A 48 15.41 -4.61 -8.39
CA GLU A 48 16.68 -5.33 -8.22
C GLU A 48 16.61 -6.77 -8.77
N GLN A 49 15.44 -7.40 -8.69
CA GLN A 49 15.16 -8.72 -9.27
C GLN A 49 14.85 -8.68 -10.79
N LYS A 50 15.04 -7.53 -11.45
CA LYS A 50 14.75 -7.29 -12.87
C LYS A 50 13.26 -7.38 -13.25
N ILE A 51 12.36 -7.20 -12.28
CA ILE A 51 10.93 -7.02 -12.54
C ILE A 51 10.69 -5.54 -12.83
N THR A 52 9.89 -5.22 -13.84
CA THR A 52 9.58 -3.81 -14.10
C THR A 52 8.65 -3.27 -13.02
N ALA A 53 8.77 -1.97 -12.71
CA ALA A 53 7.88 -1.33 -11.75
C ALA A 53 6.41 -1.53 -12.11
N ASN A 54 6.07 -1.47 -13.40
CA ASN A 54 4.71 -1.63 -13.87
C ASN A 54 4.19 -3.07 -13.67
N ASP A 55 5.02 -4.08 -13.96
CA ASP A 55 4.66 -5.48 -13.73
C ASP A 55 4.41 -5.75 -12.24
N PHE A 56 5.29 -5.27 -11.38
CA PHE A 56 5.14 -5.40 -9.93
C PHE A 56 3.85 -4.72 -9.44
N LEU A 57 3.59 -3.48 -9.85
CA LEU A 57 2.38 -2.76 -9.47
C LEU A 57 1.10 -3.46 -9.97
N ASN A 58 1.15 -4.11 -11.13
CA ASN A 58 0.02 -4.90 -11.62
C ASN A 58 -0.27 -6.13 -10.76
N THR A 59 0.74 -6.69 -10.07
CA THR A 59 0.50 -7.78 -9.10
C THR A 59 -0.21 -7.33 -7.82
N LEU A 60 -0.12 -6.04 -7.50
CA LEU A 60 -0.72 -5.44 -6.30
C LEU A 60 -2.11 -4.85 -6.55
N ARG A 61 -2.53 -4.70 -7.80
CA ARG A 61 -3.83 -4.15 -8.16
C ARG A 61 -4.95 -5.13 -7.78
N ALA A 62 -5.92 -4.63 -7.01
CA ALA A 62 -7.18 -5.30 -6.73
C ALA A 62 -8.01 -5.45 -8.02
#